data_AF-A0ABC8ZI87-F1
#
_entry.id   AF-A0ABC8ZI87-F1
#
_cell.length_a   1.000
_cell.length_b   1.000
_cell.length_c   1.000
_cell.angle_alpha   90.00
_cell.angle_beta   90.00
_cell.angle_gamma   90.00
#
_symmetry.space_group_name_H-M   'P 1'
#
loop_
_entity.id
_entity.type
_entity.pdbx_description
1 polymer ?
#
loop_
_entity_poly.entity_id
_entity_poly.type
_entity_poly.pdbx_seq_one_letter_code
_entity_poly.pdbx_strand_id
1 'polypeptide(L)'
;MAEAISLEAGGDLYHDLGSAAVTAGVALALLKFFEELAKRGVFEQKLSRKLVHISVGLVFLLFWPLFSSGTYAPFLAALAPGINIIRMFLLGTGLMKNEAMVKSMSRTGDYRELLKGPLYYATTITFATSVFWRTSPIAIALVCNLCAGDGIADVVGRRLGTEKLPYNPNKSYAGSIAMALAGFLASVHALLPHFWFY
;
A
#
# COMPACT_ATOMS: atom_id res chain seq x y z
N MET A 1 18.54 -6.93 36.09
CA MET A 1 17.80 -5.94 35.29
C MET A 1 18.34 -5.83 33.86
N ALA A 2 19.64 -5.64 33.63
CA ALA A 2 20.20 -5.58 32.26
C ALA A 2 19.96 -6.86 31.41
N GLU A 3 20.12 -8.06 31.98
CA GLU A 3 19.83 -9.32 31.27
C GLU A 3 18.34 -9.51 30.96
N ALA A 4 17.44 -9.07 31.83
CA ALA A 4 15.99 -9.12 31.59
C ALA A 4 15.58 -8.19 30.43
N ILE A 5 16.15 -6.97 30.39
CA ILE A 5 15.96 -6.02 29.29
C ILE A 5 16.52 -6.57 27.96
N SER A 6 17.62 -7.32 28.02
CA SER A 6 18.23 -7.95 26.85
C SER A 6 17.37 -9.10 26.28
N LEU A 7 16.75 -9.88 27.16
CA LEU A 7 15.86 -10.97 26.79
C LEU A 7 14.51 -10.47 26.24
N GLU A 8 13.94 -9.40 26.83
CA GLU A 8 12.74 -8.74 26.30
C GLU A 8 13.01 -8.10 24.94
N ALA A 9 14.11 -7.37 24.78
CA ALA A 9 14.52 -6.81 23.49
C ALA A 9 14.80 -7.88 22.42
N GLY A 10 15.33 -9.04 22.84
CA GLY A 10 15.49 -10.20 21.97
C GLY A 10 14.15 -10.79 21.54
N GLY A 11 13.22 -10.97 22.48
CA GLY A 11 11.86 -11.47 22.23
C GLY A 11 11.07 -10.59 21.27
N ASP A 12 11.11 -9.27 21.48
CA ASP A 12 10.46 -8.29 20.61
C ASP A 12 11.03 -8.33 19.19
N LEU A 13 12.35 -8.52 19.05
CA LEU A 13 13.00 -8.64 17.74
C LEU A 13 12.59 -9.92 17.00
N TYR A 14 12.52 -11.07 17.67
CA TYR A 14 12.06 -12.32 17.05
C TYR A 14 10.60 -12.23 16.62
N HIS A 15 9.76 -11.59 17.43
CA HIS A 15 8.37 -11.31 17.08
C HIS A 15 8.29 -10.41 15.85
N ASP A 16 9.03 -9.30 15.81
CA ASP A 16 9.05 -8.38 14.68
C ASP A 16 9.57 -9.01 13.39
N LEU A 17 10.56 -9.90 13.49
CA LEU A 17 11.06 -10.68 12.36
C LEU A 17 9.99 -11.65 11.84
N GLY A 18 9.25 -12.31 12.75
CA GLY A 18 8.11 -13.15 12.40
C GLY A 18 7.01 -12.35 11.69
N SER A 19 6.64 -11.20 12.25
CA SER A 19 5.64 -10.29 11.69
C SER A 19 6.06 -9.72 10.34
N ALA A 20 7.35 -9.38 10.17
CA ALA A 20 7.91 -8.97 8.88
C ALA A 20 7.81 -10.08 7.84
N ALA A 21 8.17 -11.31 8.20
CA ALA A 21 8.10 -12.46 7.31
C ALA A 21 6.66 -12.77 6.87
N VAL A 22 5.70 -12.72 7.80
CA VAL A 22 4.27 -12.90 7.51
C VAL A 22 3.77 -11.78 6.60
N THR A 23 4.06 -10.52 6.94
CA THR A 23 3.63 -9.35 6.16
C THR A 23 4.19 -9.39 4.73
N ALA A 24 5.48 -9.70 4.59
CA ALA A 24 6.11 -9.86 3.28
C ALA A 24 5.51 -11.04 2.50
N GLY A 25 5.27 -12.18 3.16
CA GLY A 25 4.64 -13.35 2.55
C GLY A 25 3.25 -13.05 2.01
N VAL A 26 2.41 -12.39 2.80
CA VAL A 26 1.05 -12.00 2.39
C VAL A 26 1.07 -10.94 1.28
N ALA A 27 1.96 -9.95 1.37
CA ALA A 27 2.13 -8.95 0.31
C ALA A 27 2.54 -9.62 -1.02
N LEU A 28 3.49 -10.57 -0.98
CA LEU A 28 3.90 -11.33 -2.17
C LEU A 28 2.78 -12.22 -2.71
N ALA A 29 2.00 -12.86 -1.84
CA ALA A 29 0.85 -13.67 -2.25
C ALA A 29 -0.22 -12.82 -2.94
N LEU A 30 -0.55 -11.64 -2.40
CA LEU A 30 -1.46 -10.67 -3.01
C LEU A 30 -0.94 -10.19 -4.37
N LEU A 31 0.34 -9.85 -4.47
CA LEU A 31 0.96 -9.46 -5.74
C LEU A 31 0.85 -10.58 -6.78
N LYS A 32 1.13 -11.84 -6.40
CA LYS A 32 0.97 -12.99 -7.29
C LYS A 32 -0.48 -13.22 -7.70
N PHE A 33 -1.42 -13.03 -6.78
CA PHE A 33 -2.85 -13.16 -7.06
C PHE A 33 -3.29 -12.16 -8.13
N PHE A 34 -2.92 -10.89 -8.00
CA PHE A 34 -3.23 -9.88 -9.02
C PHE A 34 -2.43 -10.06 -10.32
N GLU A 35 -1.20 -10.55 -10.24
CA GLU A 35 -0.43 -10.94 -11.43
C GLU A 35 -1.18 -12.02 -12.24
N GLU A 36 -1.71 -13.04 -11.56
CA GLU A 36 -2.47 -14.12 -12.18
C GLU A 36 -3.79 -13.64 -12.78
N LEU A 37 -4.51 -12.74 -12.09
CA LEU A 37 -5.70 -12.08 -12.63
C LEU A 37 -5.39 -11.24 -13.88
N ALA A 38 -4.24 -10.57 -13.90
CA ALA A 38 -3.79 -9.80 -15.06
C ALA A 38 -3.38 -10.70 -16.23
N LYS A 39 -2.74 -11.85 -15.97
CA LYS A 39 -2.45 -12.88 -17.00
C LYS A 39 -3.74 -13.33 -17.68
N ARG A 40 -4.75 -13.67 -16.88
CA ARG A 40 -6.07 -14.12 -17.34
C ARG A 40 -6.91 -13.02 -18.00
N GLY A 41 -6.47 -11.76 -17.92
CA GLY A 41 -7.18 -10.64 -18.54
C GLY A 41 -8.52 -10.32 -17.90
N VAL A 42 -8.71 -10.68 -16.63
CA VAL A 42 -10.00 -10.51 -15.90
C VAL A 42 -10.35 -9.01 -15.75
N PHE A 43 -9.34 -8.16 -15.58
CA PHE A 43 -9.52 -6.72 -15.40
C PHE A 43 -8.73 -5.91 -16.42
N GLU A 44 -9.26 -4.75 -16.80
CA GLU A 44 -8.50 -3.74 -17.54
C GLU A 44 -7.25 -3.32 -16.75
N GLN A 45 -6.12 -3.12 -17.44
CA GLN A 45 -4.84 -2.76 -16.82
C GLN A 45 -4.94 -1.55 -15.87
N LYS A 46 -5.70 -0.53 -16.27
CA LYS A 46 -5.97 0.67 -15.44
C LYS A 46 -6.66 0.33 -14.12
N LEU A 47 -7.62 -0.59 -14.13
CA LEU A 47 -8.37 -1.02 -12.94
C LEU A 47 -7.52 -1.97 -12.10
N SER A 48 -6.84 -2.94 -12.73
CA SER A 48 -5.91 -3.86 -12.06
C SER A 48 -4.88 -3.12 -11.24
N ARG A 49 -4.22 -2.10 -11.82
CA ARG A 49 -3.23 -1.28 -11.12
C ARG A 49 -3.78 -0.60 -9.88
N LYS A 50 -5.01 -0.08 -9.97
CA LYS A 50 -5.68 0.58 -8.83
C LYS A 50 -6.09 -0.42 -7.76
N LEU A 51 -6.59 -1.60 -8.15
CA LEU A 51 -6.94 -2.66 -7.21
C LEU A 51 -5.71 -3.19 -6.46
N VAL A 52 -4.59 -3.42 -7.17
CA VAL A 52 -3.31 -3.77 -6.54
C VAL A 52 -2.91 -2.71 -5.53
N HIS A 53 -2.98 -1.44 -5.92
CA HIS A 53 -2.61 -0.31 -5.06
C HIS A 53 -3.47 -0.20 -3.80
N ILE A 54 -4.79 -0.29 -3.94
CA ILE A 54 -5.74 -0.27 -2.81
C ILE A 54 -5.47 -1.46 -1.88
N SER A 55 -5.39 -2.66 -2.45
CA SER A 55 -5.35 -3.91 -1.68
C SER A 55 -4.02 -4.05 -0.95
N VAL A 56 -2.88 -3.89 -1.65
CA VAL A 56 -1.56 -4.05 -1.05
C VAL A 56 -1.33 -2.98 0.03
N GLY A 57 -1.72 -1.73 -0.22
CA GLY A 57 -1.53 -0.66 0.76
C GLY A 57 -2.42 -0.80 2.01
N LEU A 58 -3.68 -1.17 1.85
CA LEU A 58 -4.58 -1.38 3.00
C LEU A 58 -4.20 -2.63 3.81
N VAL A 59 -3.88 -3.73 3.12
CA VAL A 59 -3.44 -4.96 3.80
C VAL A 59 -2.13 -4.71 4.55
N PHE A 60 -1.19 -3.99 3.96
CA PHE A 60 0.06 -3.61 4.64
C PHE A 60 -0.22 -2.81 5.92
N LEU A 61 -1.16 -1.85 5.88
CA LEU A 61 -1.55 -1.07 7.05
C LEU A 61 -2.23 -1.93 8.13
N LEU A 62 -3.02 -2.93 7.76
CA LEU A 62 -3.63 -3.88 8.70
C LEU A 62 -2.60 -4.78 9.40
N PHE A 63 -1.41 -4.94 8.84
CA PHE A 63 -0.32 -5.71 9.46
C PHE A 63 0.57 -4.89 10.39
N TRP A 64 0.51 -3.55 10.38
CA TRP A 64 1.29 -2.72 11.31
C TRP A 64 1.09 -3.04 12.80
N PRO A 65 -0.12 -3.40 13.27
CA PRO A 65 -0.35 -3.75 14.68
C PRO A 65 0.30 -5.08 15.08
N LEU A 66 0.66 -5.93 14.10
CA LEU A 66 1.36 -7.18 14.34
C LEU A 66 2.84 -6.95 14.72
N PHE A 67 3.36 -5.74 14.52
CA PHE A 67 4.72 -5.39 14.91
C PHE A 67 4.73 -4.83 16.33
N SER A 68 5.78 -5.16 17.09
CA SER A 68 6.03 -4.67 18.43
C SER A 68 6.19 -3.14 18.46
N SER A 69 6.18 -2.58 19.67
CA SER A 69 6.46 -1.15 19.91
C SER A 69 7.96 -0.86 20.00
N GLY A 70 8.81 -1.83 19.65
CA GLY A 70 10.26 -1.70 19.67
C GLY A 70 10.78 -0.70 18.63
N THR A 71 11.97 -0.14 18.90
CA THR A 71 12.63 0.84 18.04
C THR A 71 12.92 0.32 16.62
N TYR A 72 13.04 -1.01 16.45
CA TYR A 72 13.36 -1.66 15.18
C TYR A 72 12.13 -2.05 14.34
N ALA A 73 10.95 -2.14 14.96
CA ALA A 73 9.67 -2.45 14.30
C ALA A 73 9.36 -1.62 13.04
N PRO A 74 9.49 -0.26 13.04
CA PRO A 74 9.26 0.54 11.84
C PRO A 74 10.20 0.21 10.69
N PHE A 75 11.47 -0.07 11.00
CA PHE A 75 12.47 -0.39 9.98
C PHE A 75 12.21 -1.75 9.37
N LEU A 76 11.84 -2.76 10.18
CA LEU A 76 11.49 -4.09 9.71
C LEU A 76 10.21 -4.10 8.87
N ALA A 77 9.18 -3.34 9.29
CA ALA A 77 7.97 -3.17 8.50
C ALA A 77 8.23 -2.44 7.17
N ALA A 78 9.11 -1.44 7.17
CA ALA A 78 9.51 -0.71 5.97
C ALA A 78 10.33 -1.55 4.96
N LEU A 79 10.89 -2.70 5.37
CA LEU A 79 11.57 -3.62 4.44
C LEU A 79 10.61 -4.16 3.38
N ALA A 80 9.38 -4.51 3.73
CA ALA A 80 8.41 -5.05 2.78
C ALA A 80 8.11 -4.08 1.60
N PRO A 81 7.70 -2.82 1.84
CA PRO A 81 7.52 -1.85 0.77
C PRO A 81 8.86 -1.40 0.17
N GLY A 82 9.97 -1.40 0.94
CA GLY A 82 11.33 -1.15 0.42
C GLY A 82 11.79 -2.16 -0.63
N ILE A 83 11.57 -3.46 -0.40
CA ILE A 83 11.81 -4.52 -1.38
C ILE A 83 10.93 -4.30 -2.62
N ASN A 84 9.69 -3.83 -2.42
CA ASN A 84 8.81 -3.50 -3.52
C ASN A 84 9.32 -2.32 -4.37
N ILE A 85 9.91 -1.28 -3.75
CA ILE A 85 10.58 -0.17 -4.45
C ILE A 85 11.70 -0.72 -5.34
N ILE A 86 12.58 -1.57 -4.80
CA ILE A 86 13.66 -2.20 -5.56
C ILE A 86 13.10 -3.00 -6.74
N ARG A 87 12.04 -3.78 -6.50
CA ARG A 87 11.37 -4.56 -7.56
C ARG A 87 10.79 -3.67 -8.66
N MET A 88 10.10 -2.58 -8.30
CA MET A 88 9.56 -1.61 -9.26
C MET A 88 10.68 -0.93 -10.06
N PHE A 89 11.80 -0.61 -9.41
CA PHE A 89 12.96 -0.03 -10.06
C PHE A 89 13.61 -1.00 -11.05
N LEU A 90 13.82 -2.26 -10.66
CA LEU A 90 14.43 -3.28 -11.53
C LEU A 90 13.56 -3.62 -12.74
N LEU A 91 12.24 -3.69 -12.56
CA LEU A 91 11.31 -3.92 -13.67
C LEU A 91 11.19 -2.68 -14.56
N GLY A 92 11.15 -1.48 -13.96
CA GLY A 92 11.01 -0.23 -14.69
C GLY A 92 12.25 0.19 -15.47
N THR A 93 13.45 -0.20 -15.01
CA THR A 93 14.71 -0.06 -15.74
C THR A 93 14.93 -1.14 -16.80
N GLY A 94 14.08 -2.18 -16.82
CA GLY A 94 14.17 -3.29 -17.76
C GLY A 94 15.25 -4.33 -17.43
N LEU A 95 15.91 -4.22 -16.27
CA LEU A 95 16.87 -5.21 -15.75
C LEU A 95 16.18 -6.54 -15.41
N MET A 96 14.91 -6.48 -15.00
CA MET A 96 14.04 -7.63 -14.84
C MET A 96 12.86 -7.55 -15.82
N LYS A 97 12.49 -8.68 -16.43
CA LYS A 97 11.33 -8.76 -17.32
C LYS A 97 10.28 -9.69 -16.72
N ASN A 98 9.18 -9.10 -16.23
CA ASN A 98 7.98 -9.84 -15.86
C ASN A 98 6.77 -9.12 -16.44
N GLU A 99 6.36 -9.55 -17.63
CA GLU A 99 5.26 -8.94 -18.40
C GLU A 99 3.94 -8.98 -17.65
N ALA A 100 3.69 -10.04 -16.88
CA ALA A 100 2.46 -10.17 -16.11
C ALA A 100 2.40 -9.14 -14.96
N MET A 101 3.53 -8.94 -14.27
CA MET A 101 3.61 -7.93 -13.22
C MET A 101 3.47 -6.52 -13.81
N VAL A 102 4.16 -6.25 -14.93
CA VAL A 102 4.05 -4.98 -15.67
C VAL A 102 2.60 -4.76 -16.11
N LYS A 103 1.92 -5.78 -16.65
CA LYS A 103 0.50 -5.70 -17.06
C LYS A 103 -0.44 -5.41 -15.89
N SER A 104 -0.16 -5.96 -14.71
CA SER A 104 -0.98 -5.72 -13.52
C SER A 104 -0.80 -4.32 -12.93
N MET A 105 0.33 -3.65 -13.18
CA MET A 105 0.74 -2.40 -12.53
C MET A 105 0.98 -1.21 -13.48
N SER A 106 0.87 -1.38 -14.79
CA SER A 106 0.96 -0.30 -15.79
C SER A 106 -0.41 -0.02 -16.44
N ARG A 107 -0.57 1.11 -17.13
CA ARG A 107 -1.78 1.44 -17.91
C ARG A 107 -1.72 0.99 -19.36
N THR A 108 -0.52 0.94 -19.91
CA THR A 108 -0.26 0.71 -21.34
C THR A 108 0.56 -0.55 -21.59
N GLY A 109 1.08 -1.20 -20.55
CA GLY A 109 2.05 -2.29 -20.66
C GLY A 109 3.51 -1.82 -20.72
N ASP A 110 3.79 -0.51 -20.71
CA ASP A 110 5.16 0.00 -20.67
C ASP A 110 5.78 -0.15 -19.27
N TYR A 111 6.93 -0.82 -19.20
CA TYR A 111 7.72 -1.03 -17.99
C TYR A 111 8.07 0.31 -17.32
N ARG A 112 8.31 1.38 -18.10
CA ARG A 112 8.68 2.70 -17.56
C ARG A 112 7.57 3.34 -16.74
N GLU A 113 6.32 2.93 -16.89
CA GLU A 113 5.22 3.42 -16.05
C GLU A 113 5.34 2.96 -14.60
N LEU A 114 6.03 1.84 -14.34
CA LEU A 114 6.30 1.34 -12.99
C LEU A 114 7.13 2.34 -12.18
N LEU A 115 8.04 3.07 -12.83
CA LEU A 115 8.88 4.11 -12.22
C LEU A 115 8.11 5.39 -11.88
N LYS A 116 6.87 5.51 -12.34
CA LYS A 116 6.01 6.65 -12.03
C LYS A 116 5.08 6.27 -10.89
N GLY A 117 3.81 6.03 -11.19
CA GLY A 117 2.77 5.82 -10.18
C GLY A 117 3.17 4.80 -9.11
N PRO A 118 3.38 3.52 -9.47
CA PRO A 118 3.69 2.47 -8.50
C PRO A 118 4.90 2.77 -7.61
N LEU A 119 5.99 3.28 -8.18
CA LEU A 119 7.20 3.64 -7.42
C LEU A 119 6.95 4.80 -6.45
N TYR A 120 6.25 5.87 -6.88
CA TYR A 120 5.91 6.98 -5.98
C TYR A 120 5.04 6.50 -4.82
N TYR A 121 4.03 5.66 -5.11
CA TYR A 121 3.18 5.09 -4.07
C TYR A 121 3.97 4.24 -3.06
N ALA A 122 4.80 3.32 -3.55
CA ALA A 122 5.63 2.48 -2.68
C ALA A 122 6.59 3.33 -1.83
N THR A 123 7.21 4.36 -2.42
CA THR A 123 8.09 5.29 -1.71
C THR A 123 7.34 6.09 -0.63
N THR A 124 6.15 6.61 -0.93
CA THR A 124 5.34 7.33 0.05
C THR A 124 4.92 6.44 1.21
N ILE A 125 4.50 5.20 0.95
CA ILE A 125 4.15 4.24 2.00
C ILE A 125 5.38 3.91 2.85
N THR A 126 6.52 3.60 2.24
CA THR A 126 7.78 3.34 2.96
C THR A 126 8.17 4.53 3.84
N PHE A 127 8.13 5.75 3.31
CA PHE A 127 8.48 6.95 4.08
C PHE A 127 7.50 7.22 5.23
N ALA A 128 6.19 7.08 4.98
CA ALA A 128 5.17 7.21 6.01
C ALA A 128 5.38 6.17 7.13
N THR A 129 5.75 4.95 6.76
CA THR A 129 6.08 3.85 7.69
C THR A 129 7.33 4.17 8.51
N SER A 130 8.43 4.55 7.86
CA SER A 130 9.71 4.78 8.53
C SER A 130 9.74 6.02 9.41
N VAL A 131 9.06 7.11 9.01
CA VAL A 131 9.17 8.42 9.67
C VAL A 131 8.02 8.71 10.63
N PHE A 132 6.78 8.46 10.19
CA PHE A 132 5.61 8.84 10.97
C PHE A 132 5.03 7.69 11.79
N TRP A 133 5.37 6.42 11.45
CA TRP A 133 5.02 5.15 12.11
C TRP A 133 3.68 5.17 12.89
N ARG A 134 3.54 4.37 13.95
CA ARG A 134 2.37 4.40 14.86
C ARG A 134 2.35 5.62 15.76
N THR A 135 3.34 6.51 15.67
CA THR A 135 3.47 7.69 16.53
C THR A 135 2.58 8.83 16.10
N SER A 136 2.12 8.84 14.84
CA SER A 136 1.21 9.87 14.34
C SER A 136 0.03 9.28 13.55
N PRO A 137 -1.22 9.69 13.87
CA PRO A 137 -2.39 9.30 13.08
C PRO A 137 -2.33 9.83 11.64
N ILE A 138 -1.43 10.79 11.37
CA ILE A 138 -1.18 11.34 10.04
C ILE A 138 -0.68 10.26 9.07
N ALA A 139 0.18 9.32 9.51
CA ALA A 139 0.70 8.25 8.66
C ALA A 139 -0.45 7.37 8.15
N ILE A 140 -1.34 7.00 9.06
CA ILE A 140 -2.50 6.16 8.81
C ILE A 140 -3.47 6.89 7.86
N ALA A 141 -3.80 8.14 8.16
CA ALA A 141 -4.69 8.94 7.32
C ALA A 141 -4.11 9.16 5.91
N LEU A 142 -2.79 9.36 5.79
CA LEU A 142 -2.10 9.48 4.51
C LEU A 142 -2.23 8.18 3.69
N VAL A 143 -1.87 7.03 4.27
CA VAL A 143 -1.95 5.74 3.58
C VAL A 143 -3.40 5.39 3.22
N CYS A 144 -4.35 5.61 4.12
CA CYS A 144 -5.79 5.38 3.86
C CYS A 144 -6.33 6.28 2.74
N ASN A 145 -6.03 7.57 2.74
CA ASN A 145 -6.46 8.46 1.65
C ASN A 145 -5.78 8.12 0.32
N LEU A 146 -4.50 7.77 0.37
CA LEU A 146 -3.69 7.42 -0.79
C LEU A 146 -4.10 6.08 -1.41
N CYS A 147 -4.50 5.10 -0.60
CA CYS A 147 -4.91 3.77 -1.06
C CYS A 147 -6.42 3.69 -1.25
N ALA A 148 -7.22 3.82 -0.18
CA ALA A 148 -8.68 3.71 -0.25
C ALA A 148 -9.32 4.90 -0.95
N GLY A 149 -8.94 6.13 -0.56
CA GLY A 149 -9.52 7.36 -1.11
C GLY A 149 -9.31 7.48 -2.62
N ASP A 150 -8.04 7.59 -3.06
CA ASP A 150 -7.71 7.72 -4.48
C ASP A 150 -8.15 6.51 -5.32
N GLY A 151 -8.09 5.30 -4.75
CA GLY A 151 -8.53 4.08 -5.42
C GLY A 151 -10.03 4.04 -5.67
N ILE A 152 -10.84 4.27 -4.64
CA ILE A 152 -12.31 4.25 -4.74
C ILE A 152 -12.80 5.45 -5.56
N ALA A 153 -12.15 6.61 -5.43
CA ALA A 153 -12.47 7.80 -6.24
C ALA A 153 -12.34 7.55 -7.74
N ASP A 154 -11.32 6.81 -8.18
CA ASP A 154 -11.14 6.47 -9.59
C ASP A 154 -12.18 5.43 -10.07
N VAL A 155 -12.53 4.45 -9.23
CA VAL A 155 -13.57 3.45 -9.57
C VAL A 155 -14.94 4.11 -9.67
N VAL A 156 -15.34 4.87 -8.64
CA VAL A 156 -16.63 5.56 -8.58
C VAL A 156 -16.68 6.69 -9.61
N GLY A 157 -15.62 7.47 -9.74
CA GLY A 157 -15.54 8.59 -10.68
C GLY A 157 -15.68 8.16 -12.14
N ARG A 158 -15.23 6.96 -12.51
CA ARG A 158 -15.43 6.40 -13.85
C ARG A 158 -16.82 5.81 -14.07
N ARG A 159 -17.42 5.17 -13.06
CA ARG A 159 -18.73 4.50 -13.18
C ARG A 159 -19.90 5.46 -13.01
N LEU A 160 -19.81 6.40 -12.07
CA LEU A 160 -20.90 7.27 -11.61
C LEU A 160 -20.62 8.76 -11.81
N GLY A 161 -19.42 9.13 -12.25
CA GLY A 161 -19.01 10.52 -12.42
C GLY A 161 -19.52 11.16 -13.71
N THR A 162 -20.84 11.29 -13.86
CA THR A 162 -21.50 12.02 -14.95
C THR A 162 -21.22 13.52 -14.85
N GLU A 163 -21.39 14.10 -13.65
CA GLU A 163 -21.11 15.51 -13.37
C GLU A 163 -19.61 15.76 -13.17
N LYS A 164 -18.99 16.45 -14.14
CA LYS A 164 -17.56 16.81 -14.13
C LYS A 164 -17.30 18.12 -13.39
N LEU A 165 -16.10 18.26 -12.85
CA LEU A 165 -15.67 19.53 -12.25
C LEU A 165 -15.49 20.59 -13.35
N PRO A 166 -15.96 21.83 -13.13
CA PRO A 166 -15.97 22.88 -14.15
C PRO A 166 -14.55 23.28 -14.62
N TYR A 167 -13.53 23.04 -13.79
CA TYR A 167 -12.12 23.32 -14.09
C TYR A 167 -11.32 22.09 -14.54
N ASN A 168 -11.86 20.87 -14.41
CA ASN A 168 -11.14 19.66 -14.83
C ASN A 168 -12.09 18.54 -15.28
N PRO A 169 -12.27 18.34 -16.61
CA PRO A 169 -13.22 17.37 -17.15
C PRO A 169 -12.83 15.91 -16.85
N ASN A 170 -11.59 15.66 -16.43
CA ASN A 170 -11.13 14.32 -16.03
C ASN A 170 -11.54 13.95 -14.60
N LYS A 171 -12.02 14.90 -13.79
CA LYS A 171 -12.46 14.64 -12.41
C LYS A 171 -13.95 14.96 -12.25
N SER A 172 -14.63 14.20 -11.39
CA SER A 172 -16.06 14.31 -11.15
C SER A 172 -16.35 14.62 -9.69
N TYR A 173 -17.50 15.25 -9.44
CA TYR A 173 -17.97 15.49 -8.07
C TYR A 173 -18.18 14.16 -7.33
N ALA A 174 -18.76 13.15 -7.99
CA ALA A 174 -18.90 11.81 -7.45
C ALA A 174 -17.57 11.19 -7.03
N GLY A 175 -16.51 11.37 -7.83
CA GLY A 175 -15.16 10.90 -7.50
C GLY A 175 -14.58 11.59 -6.27
N SER A 176 -14.76 12.91 -6.13
CA SER A 176 -14.28 13.67 -4.97
C SER A 176 -15.02 13.30 -3.68
N ILE A 177 -16.34 13.12 -3.74
CA ILE A 177 -17.14 12.67 -2.59
C ILE A 177 -16.72 11.24 -2.20
N ALA A 178 -16.53 10.36 -3.18
CA ALA A 178 -16.05 9.01 -2.94
C ALA A 178 -14.65 8.99 -2.31
N MET A 179 -13.75 9.87 -2.75
CA MET A 179 -12.42 10.04 -2.13
C MET A 179 -12.54 10.38 -0.65
N ALA A 180 -13.34 11.40 -0.33
CA ALA A 180 -13.50 11.90 1.03
C ALA A 180 -14.14 10.83 1.94
N LEU A 181 -15.22 10.19 1.49
CA LEU A 181 -15.92 9.16 2.26
C LEU A 181 -15.05 7.92 2.47
N ALA A 182 -14.44 7.40 1.40
CA ALA A 182 -13.61 6.20 1.48
C ALA A 182 -12.37 6.43 2.35
N GLY A 183 -11.68 7.55 2.15
CA GLY A 183 -10.51 7.93 2.92
C GLY A 183 -10.84 8.14 4.40
N PHE A 184 -11.95 8.83 4.70
CA PHE A 184 -12.41 9.05 6.07
C PHE A 184 -12.81 7.74 6.76
N LEU A 185 -13.65 6.92 6.14
CA LEU A 185 -14.09 5.64 6.71
C LEU A 185 -12.91 4.69 6.93
N ALA A 186 -11.98 4.60 5.97
CA ALA A 186 -10.77 3.79 6.11
C ALA A 186 -9.86 4.31 7.23
N SER A 187 -9.71 5.63 7.35
CA SER A 187 -8.90 6.24 8.42
C SER A 187 -9.52 6.02 9.79
N VAL A 188 -10.84 6.17 9.93
CA VAL A 188 -11.57 5.92 11.18
C VAL A 188 -11.44 4.44 11.56
N HIS A 189 -11.70 3.53 10.62
CA HIS A 189 -11.60 2.10 10.87
C HIS A 189 -10.18 1.70 11.28
N ALA A 190 -9.18 2.23 10.57
CA ALA A 190 -7.79 2.04 10.94
C ALA A 190 -7.59 2.56 12.36
N LEU A 191 -7.80 3.84 12.65
CA LEU A 191 -7.48 4.48 13.94
C LEU A 191 -8.26 3.95 15.16
N LEU A 192 -9.20 3.02 15.00
CA LEU A 192 -9.94 2.44 16.12
C LEU A 192 -9.00 1.80 17.16
N PRO A 193 -9.29 1.90 18.47
CA PRO A 193 -8.40 1.42 19.53
C PRO A 193 -8.02 -0.06 19.43
N HIS A 194 -8.96 -0.89 18.96
CA HIS A 194 -8.74 -2.32 18.72
C HIS A 194 -7.62 -2.60 17.70
N PHE A 195 -7.35 -1.66 16.80
CA PHE A 195 -6.35 -1.82 15.76
C PHE A 195 -4.96 -1.29 16.15
N TRP A 196 -4.79 -0.44 17.16
CA TRP A 196 -3.47 0.20 17.38
C TRP A 196 -2.97 0.24 18.82
N PHE A 197 -3.84 0.03 19.81
CA PHE A 197 -3.53 0.27 21.22
C PHE A 197 -3.53 -1.01 22.10
N TYR A 198 -3.44 -2.18 21.47
CA TYR A 198 -3.22 -3.47 22.14
C TYR A 198 -1.92 -4.11 21.69
#